data_AF-A0AAW7YU74-F1
#
_entry.id   AF-A0AAW7YU74-F1
#
_cell.length_a   1.000
_cell.length_b   1.000
_cell.length_c   1.000
_cell.angle_alpha   90.00
_cell.angle_beta   90.00
_cell.angle_gamma   90.00
#
_symmetry.space_group_name_H-M   'P 1'
#
loop_
_entity.id
_entity.type
_entity.pdbx_description
1 polymer ?
#
loop_
_entity_poly.entity_id
_entity_poly.type
_entity_poly.pdbx_seq_one_letter_code
_entity_poly.pdbx_strand_id
1 'polypeptide(L)'
;PELNQYSLRVSAISLSSQQFLESLDVWSSIVQQRVAPYNDMQVWEQDSFANIRFQAEQLLVPNIGHIVENDIIRHALWQQVSQQSNV
;
A
#
# COMPACT_ATOMS: atom_id res chain seq x y z
N PRO A 1 -1.57 -12.12 14.53
CA PRO A 1 -0.50 -12.67 13.68
C PRO A 1 0.85 -12.09 14.12
N GLU A 2 1.92 -12.88 14.14
CA GLU A 2 3.26 -12.34 14.32
C GLU A 2 3.64 -11.52 13.07
N LEU A 3 3.69 -10.19 13.20
CA LEU A 3 4.05 -9.28 12.10
C LEU A 3 5.56 -9.30 11.76
N ASN A 4 6.31 -10.18 12.42
CA ASN A 4 7.77 -10.28 12.27
C ASN A 4 8.19 -11.13 11.06
N GLN A 5 7.26 -11.88 10.45
CA GLN A 5 7.53 -12.68 9.25
C GLN A 5 6.85 -12.05 8.02
N TYR A 6 7.47 -12.24 6.85
CA TYR A 6 6.88 -11.77 5.59
C TYR A 6 5.66 -12.61 5.21
N SER A 7 4.55 -11.93 4.92
CA SER A 7 3.32 -12.54 4.41
C SER A 7 3.36 -12.71 2.89
N LEU A 8 2.77 -13.81 2.41
CA LEU A 8 2.54 -14.04 0.98
C LEU A 8 1.40 -13.18 0.41
N ARG A 9 0.54 -12.62 1.28
CA ARG A 9 -0.60 -11.82 0.86
C ARG A 9 -0.27 -10.34 0.99
N VAL A 10 -0.12 -9.70 -0.15
CA VAL A 10 0.12 -8.26 -0.27
C VAL A 10 -0.95 -7.61 -1.14
N SER A 11 -1.12 -6.32 -0.95
CA SER A 11 -1.94 -5.46 -1.80
C SER A 11 -1.07 -4.30 -2.32
N ALA A 12 -1.28 -3.94 -3.58
CA ALA A 12 -0.80 -2.66 -4.11
C ALA A 12 -1.76 -1.55 -3.69
N ILE A 13 -1.31 -0.72 -2.76
CA ILE A 13 -2.03 0.43 -2.21
C ILE A 13 -1.76 1.64 -3.10
N SER A 14 -2.79 2.12 -3.80
CA SER A 14 -2.74 3.36 -4.58
C SER A 14 -2.60 4.58 -3.67
N LEU A 15 -2.17 5.73 -4.23
CA LEU A 15 -2.16 7.00 -3.50
C LEU A 15 -3.54 7.38 -2.92
N SER A 16 -4.63 7.08 -3.64
CA SER A 16 -5.99 7.32 -3.13
C SER A 16 -6.34 6.42 -1.94
N SER A 17 -5.92 5.15 -1.96
CA SER A 17 -6.11 4.22 -0.85
C SER A 17 -5.24 4.60 0.35
N GLN A 18 -4.03 5.10 0.11
CA GLN A 18 -3.19 5.69 1.15
C GLN A 18 -3.89 6.87 1.81
N GLN A 19 -4.40 7.84 1.05
CA GLN A 19 -5.13 9.00 1.59
C GLN A 19 -6.33 8.57 2.44
N PHE A 20 -7.04 7.52 2.02
CA PHE A 20 -8.12 6.95 2.82
C PHE A 20 -7.59 6.38 4.15
N LEU A 21 -6.50 5.60 4.13
CA LEU A 21 -5.88 5.06 5.35
C LEU A 21 -5.29 6.15 6.27
N GLU A 22 -4.81 7.26 5.70
CA GLU A 22 -4.41 8.46 6.44
C GLU A 22 -5.61 9.11 7.12
N SER A 23 -6.76 9.22 6.43
CA SER A 23 -7.99 9.78 7.02
C SER A 23 -8.59 8.92 8.15
N LEU A 24 -8.18 7.66 8.25
CA LEU A 24 -8.53 6.75 9.34
C LEU A 24 -7.50 6.75 10.48
N ASP A 25 -6.46 7.58 10.40
CA ASP A 25 -5.31 7.65 11.32
C ASP A 25 -4.52 6.33 11.46
N VAL A 26 -4.58 5.43 10.48
CA VAL A 26 -3.89 4.13 10.53
C VAL A 26 -2.60 4.07 9.70
N TRP A 27 -2.43 4.99 8.75
CA TRP A 27 -1.30 4.94 7.82
C TRP A 27 0.07 5.04 8.51
N SER A 28 0.19 5.86 9.54
CA SER A 28 1.44 6.01 10.31
C SER A 28 1.88 4.69 10.96
N SER A 29 0.94 3.92 11.52
CA SER A 29 1.18 2.59 12.09
C SER A 29 1.64 1.61 11.00
N ILE A 30 1.02 1.65 9.82
CA ILE A 30 1.40 0.80 8.68
C ILE A 30 2.84 1.08 8.23
N VAL A 31 3.21 2.35 8.11
CA VAL A 31 4.58 2.79 7.72
C VAL A 31 5.63 2.38 8.75
N GLN A 32 5.31 2.46 10.04
CA GLN A 32 6.21 2.04 11.13
C GLN A 32 6.50 0.53 11.11
N GLN A 33 5.59 -0.27 10.54
CA GLN A 33 5.80 -1.71 10.37
C GLN A 33 6.62 -2.00 9.11
N ARG A 34 5.97 -1.97 7.94
CA ARG A 34 6.62 -2.29 6.67
C ARG A 34 5.79 -1.80 5.50
N VAL A 35 6.40 -1.01 4.62
CA VAL A 35 5.85 -0.58 3.34
C VAL A 35 6.94 -0.61 2.28
N ALA A 36 6.58 -0.97 1.05
CA ALA A 36 7.51 -0.93 -0.08
C ALA A 36 6.96 0.01 -1.16
N PRO A 37 7.44 1.27 -1.26
CA PRO A 37 7.03 2.18 -2.32
C PRO A 37 7.52 1.67 -3.67
N TYR A 38 6.72 1.86 -4.73
CA TYR A 38 7.13 1.60 -6.10
C TYR A 38 6.96 2.84 -6.98
N ASN A 39 7.96 3.11 -7.81
CA ASN A 39 8.09 4.35 -8.58
C ASN A 39 7.92 4.17 -10.10
N ASP A 40 7.83 2.91 -10.56
CA ASP A 40 7.76 2.56 -11.98
C ASP A 40 6.75 1.41 -12.13
N MET A 41 5.89 1.52 -13.14
CA MET A 41 4.94 0.47 -13.53
C MET A 41 5.04 0.27 -15.02
N GLN A 42 5.23 -0.98 -15.44
CA GLN A 42 5.28 -1.36 -16.85
C GLN A 42 4.23 -2.43 -17.10
N VAL A 43 3.42 -2.21 -18.13
CA VAL A 43 2.40 -3.13 -18.59
C VAL A 43 2.67 -3.39 -20.06
N TRP A 44 2.91 -4.65 -20.42
CA TRP A 44 3.17 -5.06 -21.79
C TRP A 44 2.29 -6.23 -22.17
N GLU A 45 2.08 -6.38 -23.47
CA GLU A 45 1.45 -7.56 -24.05
C GLU A 45 2.54 -8.53 -24.52
N GLN A 46 2.33 -9.84 -24.32
CA GLN A 46 3.36 -10.84 -24.66
C GLN A 46 3.56 -10.98 -26.17
N ASP A 47 2.47 -10.91 -26.94
CA ASP A 47 2.46 -11.25 -28.37
C ASP A 47 2.46 -10.01 -29.27
N SER A 48 2.64 -8.81 -28.71
CA SER A 48 2.69 -7.56 -29.46
C SER A 48 3.77 -6.61 -28.93
N PHE A 49 4.00 -5.50 -29.64
CA PHE A 49 4.89 -4.44 -29.19
C PHE A 49 4.21 -3.43 -28.26
N ALA A 50 2.98 -3.69 -27.82
CA ALA A 50 2.25 -2.78 -26.94
C ALA A 50 2.90 -2.74 -25.55
N ASN A 51 3.25 -1.54 -25.10
CA ASN A 51 3.82 -1.28 -23.77
C ASN A 51 3.32 0.08 -23.28
N ILE A 52 2.87 0.12 -22.03
CA ILE A 52 2.56 1.34 -21.30
C ILE A 52 3.45 1.37 -20.05
N ARG A 53 4.16 2.49 -19.87
CA ARG A 53 5.01 2.74 -18.71
C ARG A 53 4.56 4.00 -17.98
N PHE A 54 4.46 3.90 -16.66
CA PHE A 54 4.21 5.02 -15.77
C PHE A 54 5.39 5.18 -14.83
N GLN A 55 5.87 6.41 -14.66
CA GLN A 55 6.95 6.73 -13.74
C GLN A 55 6.50 7.84 -12.79
N ALA A 56 6.81 7.70 -11.50
CA ALA A 56 6.44 8.66 -10.46
C ALA A 56 6.94 10.09 -10.79
N GLU A 57 8.15 10.20 -11.33
CA GLU A 57 8.75 11.46 -11.77
C GLU A 57 7.92 12.15 -12.87
N GLN A 58 7.45 11.40 -13.87
CA GLN A 58 6.62 11.93 -14.95
C GLN A 58 5.24 12.39 -14.45
N LEU A 59 4.76 11.77 -13.36
CA LEU A 59 3.50 12.09 -12.72
C LEU A 59 3.64 13.15 -11.61
N LEU A 60 4.85 13.66 -11.35
CA LEU A 60 5.17 14.62 -10.28
C LEU A 60 4.71 14.15 -8.89
N VAL A 61 4.79 12.85 -8.62
CA VAL A 61 4.46 12.23 -7.33
C VAL A 61 5.70 11.54 -6.75
N PRO A 62 5.82 11.39 -5.41
CA PRO A 62 6.98 10.74 -4.81
C PRO A 62 7.07 9.24 -5.12
N ASN A 63 5.93 8.58 -5.33
CA ASN A 63 5.79 7.18 -5.72
C ASN A 63 4.42 6.97 -6.38
N ILE A 64 4.24 5.85 -7.08
CA ILE A 64 2.96 5.47 -7.71
C ILE A 64 2.03 4.78 -6.70
N GLY A 65 2.61 4.15 -5.68
CA GLY A 65 1.90 3.51 -4.58
C GLY A 65 2.84 2.69 -3.70
N HIS A 66 2.25 1.86 -2.84
CA HIS A 66 2.98 1.00 -1.91
C HIS A 66 2.53 -0.45 -2.01
N ILE A 67 3.45 -1.40 -1.99
CA ILE A 67 3.14 -2.79 -1.69
C ILE A 67 3.15 -2.95 -0.18
N VAL A 68 2.03 -3.45 0.37
CA VAL A 68 1.84 -3.60 1.81
C VAL A 68 1.24 -4.97 2.11
N GLU A 69 1.76 -5.62 3.15
CA GLU A 69 1.25 -6.90 3.63
C GLU A 69 -0.15 -6.73 4.21
N ASN A 70 -1.07 -7.62 3.83
CA ASN A 70 -2.48 -7.51 4.24
C ASN A 70 -2.64 -7.63 5.76
N ASP A 71 -1.76 -8.36 6.42
CA ASP A 71 -1.75 -8.57 7.87
C ASP A 71 -1.43 -7.27 8.61
N ILE A 72 -0.52 -6.45 8.07
CA ILE A 72 -0.17 -5.13 8.61
C ILE A 72 -1.38 -4.20 8.52
N ILE A 73 -2.02 -4.11 7.35
CA ILE A 73 -3.21 -3.27 7.14
C ILE A 73 -4.33 -3.67 8.09
N ARG A 74 -4.64 -4.98 8.16
CA ARG A 74 -5.69 -5.50 9.04
C ARG A 74 -5.37 -5.24 10.51
N HIS A 75 -4.12 -5.42 10.93
CA HIS A 75 -3.71 -5.18 12.29
C HIS A 75 -3.87 -3.71 12.68
N ALA A 76 -3.41 -2.78 11.84
CA ALA A 76 -3.53 -1.35 12.10
C ALA A 76 -5.01 -0.90 12.21
N LEU A 77 -5.86 -1.37 11.29
CA LEU A 77 -7.31 -1.12 11.34
C LEU A 77 -7.95 -1.72 12.60
N TRP A 78 -7.55 -2.94 12.98
CA TRP A 78 -8.06 -3.60 14.17
C TRP A 78 -7.65 -2.88 15.46
N GLN A 79 -6.41 -2.38 15.54
CA GLN A 79 -5.97 -1.55 16.66
C GLN A 79 -6.77 -0.26 16.76
N GLN A 80 -7.02 0.41 15.63
CA GLN A 80 -7.75 1.68 15.60
C GLN A 80 -9.22 1.51 15.99
N VAL A 81 -9.89 0.47 15.49
CA VAL A 81 -11.29 0.22 15.85
C VAL A 81 -11.43 -0.21 17.32
N SER A 82 -10.45 -0.93 17.88
CA SER A 82 -10.44 -1.35 19.29
C SER A 82 -10.31 -0.19 20.28
N GLN A 83 -9.97 1.02 19.81
CA GLN A 83 -9.94 2.24 20.64
C GLN A 83 -11.28 2.98 20.66
N GLN A 84 -12.23 2.60 19.79
CA GLN A 84 -13.54 3.23 19.74
C GLN A 84 -14.41 2.70 20.88
N SER A 85 -15.07 3.59 21.62
CA SER A 85 -15.85 3.23 22.82
C SER A 85 -17.14 2.46 22.52
N ASN A 86 -17.55 2.43 21.25
CA ASN A 86 -18.81 1.87 20.78
C ASN A 86 -18.63 0.59 19.95
N VAL A 87 -17.47 -0.05 20.05
CA VAL A 87 -17.14 -1.34 19.40
C VAL A 87 -16.72 -2.36 20.45
#